data_AF-A0A1G8F9L0-F1
#
_entry.id   AF-A0A1G8F9L0-F1
#
_cell.length_a   1.000
_cell.length_b   1.000
_cell.length_c   1.000
_cell.angle_alpha   90.00
_cell.angle_beta   90.00
_cell.angle_gamma   90.00
#
_symmetry.space_group_name_H-M   'P 1'
#
loop_
_entity.id
_entity.type
_entity.pdbx_description
1 polymer ?
#
loop_
_entity_poly.entity_id
_entity_poly.type
_entity_poly.pdbx_seq_one_letter_code
_entity_poly.pdbx_strand_id
1 'polypeptide(L)'
;MRALISDYAGVLDGPDPEASVLVGLLGDARGNGCRTAILSNDQGGPQASALRSLAGSVVDVVVLSGDVGVAKPDPRIYRIVAERLGVEPQACIFIDREPGDETPAEDSAERTGGDAAT
;
A
#
# COMPACT_ATOMS: atom_id res chain seq x y z
N MET A 1 -0.83 -3.91 21.92
CA MET A 1 -0.66 -4.68 20.66
C MET A 1 0.08 -3.79 19.68
N ARG A 2 1.06 -4.29 18.93
CA ARG A 2 1.88 -3.51 17.98
C ARG A 2 1.35 -3.68 16.55
N ALA A 3 1.67 -2.74 15.66
CA ALA A 3 1.30 -2.82 14.26
C ALA A 3 2.46 -2.54 13.31
N LEU A 4 2.52 -3.30 12.21
CA LEU A 4 3.41 -3.05 11.08
C LEU A 4 2.57 -2.62 9.86
N ILE A 5 2.82 -1.42 9.37
CA ILE A 5 2.11 -0.83 8.23
C ILE A 5 3.12 -0.67 7.10
N SER A 6 2.76 -1.04 5.89
CA SER A 6 3.60 -0.87 4.69
C SER A 6 2.91 0.00 3.66
N ASP A 7 3.66 0.82 2.93
CA ASP A 7 3.22 1.28 1.61
C ASP A 7 3.11 0.10 0.65
N TYR A 8 2.40 0.32 -0.45
CA TYR A 8 2.31 -0.63 -1.55
C TYR A 8 3.24 -0.23 -2.69
N ALA A 9 3.05 0.97 -3.26
CA ALA A 9 3.71 1.39 -4.49
C ALA A 9 5.22 1.62 -4.30
N GLY A 10 6.03 0.94 -5.10
CA GLY A 10 7.49 0.87 -4.99
C GLY A 10 8.01 0.15 -3.74
N VAL A 11 7.14 -0.52 -2.99
CA VAL A 11 7.51 -1.23 -1.75
C VAL A 11 7.13 -2.72 -1.84
N LEU A 12 5.84 -3.01 -1.98
CA LEU A 12 5.33 -4.37 -2.11
C LEU A 12 5.11 -4.80 -3.57
N ASP A 13 4.98 -3.85 -4.49
CA ASP A 13 5.01 -4.06 -5.94
C ASP A 13 6.37 -3.68 -6.56
N GLY A 14 7.38 -3.46 -5.72
CA GLY A 14 8.76 -3.21 -6.13
C GLY A 14 9.42 -4.46 -6.72
N PRO A 15 10.70 -4.34 -7.15
CA PRO A 15 11.44 -5.47 -7.67
C PRO A 15 11.64 -6.56 -6.60
N ASP A 16 11.78 -7.80 -7.08
CA ASP A 16 12.33 -8.88 -6.28
C ASP A 16 13.85 -8.77 -6.20
N PRO A 17 14.48 -9.15 -5.07
CA PRO A 17 13.87 -9.87 -3.95
C PRO A 17 13.29 -8.98 -2.82
N GLU A 18 13.41 -7.66 -2.90
CA GLU A 18 13.04 -6.74 -1.81
C GLU A 18 11.55 -6.86 -1.45
N ALA A 19 10.68 -6.85 -2.45
CA ALA A 19 9.23 -6.99 -2.25
C ALA A 19 8.90 -8.31 -1.53
N SER A 20 9.49 -9.43 -1.97
CA SER A 20 9.30 -10.75 -1.34
C SER A 20 9.74 -10.76 0.14
N VAL A 21 10.84 -10.10 0.48
CA VAL A 21 11.30 -9.99 1.89
C VAL A 21 10.29 -9.22 2.74
N LEU A 22 9.77 -8.10 2.23
CA LEU A 22 8.79 -7.28 2.96
C LEU A 22 7.44 -8.00 3.14
N VAL A 23 6.99 -8.75 2.13
CA VAL A 23 5.82 -9.63 2.25
C VAL A 23 6.06 -10.69 3.34
N GLY A 24 7.24 -11.32 3.35
CA GLY A 24 7.63 -12.26 4.40
C GLY A 24 7.61 -11.62 5.80
N LEU A 25 8.16 -10.42 5.94
CA LEU A 25 8.17 -9.66 7.20
C LEU A 25 6.76 -9.34 7.70
N LEU A 26 5.83 -8.96 6.83
CA LEU A 26 4.41 -8.77 7.18
C LEU A 26 3.78 -10.08 7.66
N GLY A 27 4.07 -11.19 6.98
CA GLY A 27 3.62 -12.52 7.37
C GLY A 27 4.13 -12.92 8.76
N ASP A 28 5.42 -12.77 9.01
CA ASP A 28 6.05 -13.07 10.30
C ASP A 28 5.53 -12.17 11.41
N ALA A 29 5.38 -10.86 11.16
CA ALA A 29 4.83 -9.93 12.13
C ALA A 29 3.40 -10.34 12.55
N ARG A 30 2.56 -10.70 11.58
CA ARG A 30 1.20 -11.18 11.82
C ARG A 30 1.20 -12.50 12.59
N GLY A 31 2.05 -13.46 12.22
CA GLY A 31 2.22 -14.73 12.92
C GLY A 31 2.68 -14.57 14.38
N ASN A 32 3.39 -13.49 14.69
CA ASN A 32 3.84 -13.13 16.03
C ASN A 32 2.86 -12.19 16.79
N GLY A 33 1.64 -12.02 16.30
CA GLY A 33 0.57 -11.27 16.98
C GLY A 33 0.63 -9.75 16.82
N CYS A 34 1.39 -9.23 15.85
CA CYS A 34 1.26 -7.84 15.41
C CYS A 34 0.06 -7.71 14.47
N ARG A 35 -0.58 -6.54 14.49
CA ARG A 35 -1.52 -6.14 13.45
C ARG A 35 -0.77 -5.73 12.20
N THR A 36 -1.31 -6.01 11.03
CA THR A 36 -0.67 -5.61 9.77
C THR A 36 -1.60 -4.83 8.87
N ALA A 37 -1.06 -3.83 8.17
CA ALA A 37 -1.82 -3.08 7.18
C ALA A 37 -1.01 -2.66 5.97
N ILE A 38 -1.72 -2.46 4.86
CA ILE A 38 -1.22 -1.70 3.72
C ILE A 38 -1.86 -0.31 3.76
N LEU A 39 -1.04 0.72 3.61
CA LEU A 39 -1.45 2.11 3.49
C LEU A 39 -0.88 2.71 2.21
N SER A 40 -1.74 2.94 1.21
CA SER A 40 -1.29 3.44 -0.11
C SER A 40 -1.99 4.73 -0.52
N ASN A 41 -1.22 5.64 -1.13
CA ASN A 41 -1.76 6.80 -1.86
C ASN A 41 -2.32 6.36 -3.23
N ASP A 42 -3.34 5.53 -3.20
CA ASP A 42 -4.07 5.04 -4.37
C ASP A 42 -5.43 5.76 -4.50
N GLN A 43 -5.91 5.93 -5.74
CA GLN A 43 -7.21 6.59 -6.02
C GLN A 43 -8.42 5.81 -5.50
N GLY A 44 -8.26 4.52 -5.19
CA GLY A 44 -9.32 3.67 -4.69
C GLY A 44 -10.34 3.31 -5.79
N GLY A 45 -11.62 3.28 -5.40
CA GLY A 45 -12.70 2.85 -6.28
C GLY A 45 -12.63 1.38 -6.73
N PRO A 46 -13.48 0.97 -7.71
CA PRO A 46 -13.59 -0.43 -8.15
C PRO A 46 -12.29 -1.04 -8.70
N GLN A 47 -11.43 -0.21 -9.29
CA GLN A 47 -10.16 -0.63 -9.88
C GLN A 47 -9.18 -1.16 -8.83
N ALA A 48 -9.24 -0.62 -7.61
CA ALA A 48 -8.39 -1.07 -6.50
C ALA A 48 -8.90 -2.34 -5.79
N SER A 49 -9.82 -3.09 -6.39
CA SER A 49 -10.39 -4.32 -5.82
C SER A 49 -9.34 -5.40 -5.55
N ALA A 50 -8.36 -5.55 -6.44
CA ALA A 50 -7.23 -6.47 -6.25
C ALA A 50 -6.41 -6.10 -5.00
N LEU A 51 -6.08 -4.81 -4.84
CA LEU A 51 -5.33 -4.32 -3.69
C LEU A 51 -6.11 -4.52 -2.37
N ARG A 52 -7.42 -4.26 -2.36
CA ARG A 52 -8.29 -4.54 -1.19
C ARG A 52 -8.36 -6.02 -0.85
N SER A 53 -8.27 -6.91 -1.84
CA SER A 53 -8.33 -8.36 -1.63
C SER A 53 -7.11 -8.91 -0.88
N LEU A 54 -6.05 -8.09 -0.71
CA LEU A 54 -4.94 -8.39 0.18
C LEU A 54 -5.33 -8.31 1.67
N ALA A 55 -6.42 -7.63 2.01
CA ALA A 55 -6.97 -7.65 3.37
C ALA A 55 -7.52 -9.05 3.70
N GLY A 56 -7.24 -9.54 4.90
CA GLY A 56 -7.56 -10.89 5.37
C GLY A 56 -6.60 -11.97 4.88
N SER A 57 -6.04 -11.83 3.67
CA SER A 57 -5.13 -12.80 3.05
C SER A 57 -3.66 -12.51 3.38
N VAL A 58 -3.18 -11.30 3.10
CA VAL A 58 -1.77 -10.87 3.32
C VAL A 58 -1.65 -10.00 4.57
N VAL A 59 -2.56 -9.04 4.73
CA VAL A 59 -2.57 -8.11 5.87
C VAL A 59 -3.95 -8.07 6.52
N ASP A 60 -4.07 -7.54 7.74
CA ASP A 60 -5.38 -7.44 8.40
C ASP A 60 -6.25 -6.34 7.77
N VAL A 61 -5.67 -5.22 7.34
CA VAL A 61 -6.38 -4.07 6.78
C VAL A 61 -5.66 -3.48 5.57
N VAL A 62 -6.43 -3.01 4.59
CA VAL A 62 -5.94 -2.16 3.49
C VAL A 62 -6.62 -0.79 3.60
N VAL A 63 -5.84 0.28 3.51
CA VAL A 63 -6.33 1.67 3.50
C VAL A 63 -5.78 2.37 2.26
N LEU A 64 -6.70 2.89 1.44
CA LEU A 64 -6.39 3.63 0.23
C LEU A 64 -6.80 5.09 0.41
N SER A 65 -5.92 6.02 0.04
CA SER A 65 -6.15 7.46 0.25
C SER A 65 -7.45 7.97 -0.39
N GLY A 66 -7.78 7.50 -1.60
CA GLY A 66 -9.00 7.90 -2.31
C GLY A 66 -10.28 7.39 -1.66
N ASP A 67 -10.23 6.25 -0.97
CA ASP A 67 -11.40 5.72 -0.24
C ASP A 67 -11.68 6.50 1.07
N VAL A 68 -10.67 7.18 1.62
CA VAL A 68 -10.77 7.90 2.92
C VAL A 68 -10.67 9.42 2.80
N GLY A 69 -10.38 9.94 1.61
CA GLY A 69 -10.30 11.37 1.31
C GLY A 69 -9.10 12.09 1.93
N VAL A 70 -8.07 11.36 2.35
CA VAL A 70 -6.84 11.89 2.96
C VAL A 70 -5.66 11.06 2.45
N ALA A 71 -4.56 11.72 2.08
CA ALA A 71 -3.35 11.10 1.54
C ALA A 71 -2.13 11.32 2.47
N LYS A 72 -1.15 10.41 2.45
CA LYS A 72 0.19 10.66 3.00
C LYS A 72 0.78 11.91 2.31
N PRO A 73 1.53 12.77 3.01
CA PRO A 73 2.02 12.63 4.39
C PRO A 73 1.09 13.22 5.47
N ASP A 74 -0.21 13.46 5.20
CA ASP A 74 -1.12 14.02 6.21
C ASP A 74 -1.25 13.08 7.42
N PRO A 75 -0.98 13.55 8.65
CA PRO A 75 -1.00 12.70 9.85
C PRO A 75 -2.35 12.06 10.16
N ARG A 76 -3.45 12.56 9.60
CA ARG A 76 -4.79 11.94 9.73
C ARG A 76 -4.84 10.56 9.12
N ILE A 77 -4.08 10.28 8.04
CA ILE A 77 -4.16 8.99 7.36
C ILE A 77 -3.59 7.85 8.22
N TYR A 78 -2.49 8.09 8.95
CA TYR A 78 -1.92 7.10 9.86
C TYR A 78 -2.82 6.81 11.05
N ARG A 79 -3.57 7.82 11.52
CA ARG A 79 -4.58 7.65 12.57
C ARG A 79 -5.75 6.78 12.10
N ILE A 80 -6.21 6.97 10.87
CA ILE A 80 -7.26 6.14 10.26
C ILE A 80 -6.81 4.67 10.19
N VAL A 81 -5.55 4.41 9.82
CA VAL A 81 -5.01 3.04 9.81
C VAL A 81 -4.98 2.44 11.21
N ALA A 82 -4.44 3.18 12.19
CA ALA A 82 -4.35 2.73 13.58
C ALA A 82 -5.75 2.40 14.16
N GLU A 83 -6.74 3.27 13.91
CA GLU A 83 -8.13 3.06 14.32
C GLU A 83 -8.71 1.78 13.72
N ARG A 84 -8.52 1.54 12.41
CA ARG A 84 -9.01 0.32 11.75
C ARG A 84 -8.34 -0.95 12.26
N LEU A 85 -7.08 -0.86 12.69
CA LEU A 85 -6.34 -1.97 13.30
C LEU A 85 -6.69 -2.17 14.79
N GLY A 86 -7.40 -1.22 15.42
CA GLY A 86 -7.69 -1.23 16.84
C GLY A 86 -6.45 -1.09 17.72
N VAL A 87 -5.48 -0.27 17.30
CA VAL A 87 -4.23 -0.01 18.04
C VAL A 87 -4.02 1.49 18.26
N GLU A 88 -3.21 1.83 19.26
CA GLU A 88 -2.74 3.19 19.47
C GLU A 88 -1.76 3.60 18.35
N PRO A 89 -1.81 4.84 17.82
CA PRO A 89 -0.90 5.29 16.77
C PRO A 89 0.60 5.13 17.12
N GLN A 90 0.97 5.27 18.40
CA GLN A 90 2.35 5.11 18.88
C GLN A 90 2.82 3.66 18.88
N ALA A 91 1.91 2.70 18.69
CA ALA A 91 2.23 1.28 18.56
C ALA A 91 2.43 0.85 17.09
N CYS A 92 2.30 1.78 16.15
CA CYS A 92 2.48 1.55 14.72
C CYS A 92 3.90 1.87 14.27
N ILE A 93 4.49 0.98 13.47
CA ILE A 93 5.66 1.26 12.63
C ILE A 93 5.17 1.30 11.20
N PHE A 94 5.58 2.31 10.44
CA PHE A 94 5.23 2.48 9.04
C PHE A 94 6.49 2.40 8.18
N ILE A 95 6.47 1.52 7.18
CA ILE A 95 7.49 1.39 6.14
C ILE A 95 6.98 2.12 4.91
N ASP A 96 7.69 3.17 4.51
CA ASP A 96 7.45 3.91 3.28
C ASP A 96 8.72 3.90 2.43
N ARG A 97 8.57 4.14 1.13
CA ARG A 97 9.72 4.48 0.29
C ARG A 97 10.10 5.94 0.48
N GLU A 98 11.39 6.27 0.40
CA GLU A 98 11.78 7.67 0.29
C GLU A 98 11.37 8.23 -1.08
N PRO A 99 10.82 9.47 -1.14
CA PRO A 99 10.55 10.16 -2.40
C PRO A 99 11.89 10.61 -3.01
N GLY A 100 12.56 9.70 -3.71
CA GLY A 100 13.87 9.93 -4.34
C GLY A 100 14.22 8.95 -5.46
N ASP A 101 13.69 7.72 -5.41
CA ASP A 101 13.98 6.67 -6.42
C ASP A 101 12.89 6.58 -7.51
N GLU A 102 12.41 7.72 -8.00
CA GLU A 102 11.57 7.74 -9.19
C GLU A 102 12.46 7.58 -10.43
N THR A 103 12.80 6.33 -10.79
CA THR A 103 12.84 6.04 -12.23
C THR A 103 11.38 6.08 -12.68
N PRO A 104 10.97 6.98 -13.58
CA PRO A 104 9.61 6.99 -14.10
C PRO A 104 9.28 5.57 -14.58
N ALA A 105 8.20 4.98 -14.07
CA ALA A 105 7.65 3.79 -14.68
C ALA A 105 7.38 4.15 -16.15
N GLU A 106 8.09 3.50 -17.07
CA GLU A 106 7.93 3.74 -18.49
C GLU A 106 6.45 3.61 -18.83
N ASP A 107 5.91 4.71 -19.33
CA ASP A 107 4.53 4.91 -19.74
C ASP A 107 4.11 3.78 -20.70
N SER A 108 3.56 2.71 -20.14
CA SER A 108 2.97 1.61 -20.90
C SER A 108 1.51 1.95 -21.23
N ALA A 109 1.31 3.14 -21.80
CA ALA A 109 0.08 3.56 -22.43
C ALA A 109 0.25 3.60 -23.96
N GLU A 110 0.85 2.55 -24.55
CA GLU A 110 0.57 2.26 -25.95
C GLU A 110 -0.68 1.38 -26.04
N ARG A 111 -1.79 1.98 -26.53
CA ARG A 111 -2.33 1.69 -27.87
C ARG A 111 -3.85 1.90 -27.91
N THR A 112 -4.30 3.06 -28.39
CA THR A 112 -5.55 3.11 -29.19
C THR A 112 -5.60 4.35 -30.08
N GLY A 113 -5.94 4.14 -31.36
CA GLY A 113 -6.10 5.15 -32.42
C GLY A 113 -4.89 5.12 -33.37
N GLY A 114 -4.92 4.50 -34.55
CA GLY A 114 -6.04 4.41 -35.47
C GLY A 114 -6.20 5.75 -36.18
N ASP A 115 -5.43 5.98 -37.24
CA ASP A 115 -5.98 6.73 -38.37
C ASP A 115 -5.44 6.21 -39.71
N ALA A 116 -6.40 6.10 -40.62
CA ALA A 116 -6.27 5.69 -41.99
C ALA A 116 -5.96 6.92 -42.88
N ALA A 117 -5.69 6.64 -44.15
CA ALA A 117 -5.69 7.58 -45.28
C ALA A 117 -4.50 8.54 -45.40
N THR A 118 -3.52 8.22 -46.26
CA THR A 118 -3.55 8.42 -47.73
C THR A 118 -2.21 7.99 -48.30
#